data_AF-A0A7X8ZA08-F1
#
_entry.id   AF-A0A7X8ZA08-F1
#
_cell.length_a   1.000
_cell.length_b   1.000
_cell.length_c   1.000
_cell.angle_alpha   90.00
_cell.angle_beta   90.00
_cell.angle_gamma   90.00
#
_symmetry.space_group_name_H-M   'P 1'
#
loop_
_entity.id
_entity.type
_entity.pdbx_description
1 polymer ?
#
loop_
_entity_poly.entity_id
_entity_poly.type
_entity_poly.pdbx_seq_one_letter_code
_entity_poly.pdbx_strand_id
1 'polypeptide(L)' 'MPITICSGTAGKSVAKATWTFYDAWPSKYVLSDFNASESAVLIETLELAYEGFLRSK' A
#
# COMPACT_ATOMS: atom_id res chain seq x y z
N MET A 1 -3.22 -13.13 8.92
CA MET A 1 -4.26 -12.60 8.01
C MET A 1 -3.56 -11.90 6.87
N PRO A 2 -3.92 -12.12 5.59
CA PRO A 2 -3.22 -11.54 4.46
C PRO A 2 -3.68 -10.12 4.13
N ILE A 3 -2.77 -9.30 3.59
CA ILE A 3 -3.08 -7.96 3.06
C ILE A 3 -3.48 -8.11 1.60
N THR A 4 -4.62 -7.55 1.20
CA THR A 4 -5.11 -7.61 -0.19
C THR A 4 -5.27 -6.22 -0.80
N ILE A 5 -4.71 -6.03 -2.00
CA ILE A 5 -4.80 -4.80 -2.79
C ILE A 5 -5.52 -5.12 -4.10
N CYS A 6 -6.51 -4.32 -4.48
CA CYS A 6 -7.28 -4.51 -5.71
C CYS A 6 -7.12 -3.27 -6.61
N SER A 7 -6.93 -3.48 -7.91
CA SER A 7 -7.02 -2.41 -8.90
C SER A 7 -8.41 -2.34 -9.52
N GLY A 8 -8.99 -1.14 -9.54
CA GLY A 8 -10.31 -0.90 -10.12
C GLY A 8 -10.50 0.59 -10.41
N THR A 9 -11.36 0.91 -11.37
CA THR A 9 -11.84 2.27 -11.59
C THR A 9 -13.13 2.45 -10.79
N ALA A 10 -13.26 3.58 -10.08
CA ALA A 10 -14.45 3.90 -9.30
C ALA A 10 -15.73 3.72 -10.15
N GLY A 11 -16.64 2.85 -9.68
CA GLY A 11 -17.93 2.58 -10.35
C GLY A 11 -18.08 1.22 -11.04
N LYS A 12 -17.04 0.38 -11.10
CA LYS A 12 -17.16 -1.04 -11.51
C LYS A 12 -16.69 -1.95 -10.37
N SER A 13 -17.55 -2.88 -9.96
CA SER A 13 -17.29 -3.87 -8.88
C SER A 13 -16.38 -5.03 -9.30
N VAL A 14 -15.64 -4.88 -10.40
CA VAL A 14 -14.72 -5.91 -10.90
C VAL A 14 -13.30 -5.41 -10.69
N ALA A 15 -12.61 -5.99 -9.71
CA ALA A 15 -11.18 -5.83 -9.56
C ALA A 15 -10.50 -6.41 -10.81
N LYS A 16 -9.69 -5.59 -11.51
CA LYS A 16 -8.97 -6.00 -12.73
C LYS A 16 -7.69 -6.78 -12.44
N ALA A 17 -7.19 -6.64 -11.22
CA ALA A 17 -6.12 -7.42 -10.67
C ALA A 17 -6.19 -7.30 -9.16
N THR A 18 -5.90 -8.39 -8.49
CA THR A 18 -5.86 -8.49 -7.04
C THR A 18 -4.49 -9.02 -6.64
N TRP A 19 -3.89 -8.41 -5.63
CA TRP A 19 -2.61 -8.79 -5.05
C TRP A 19 -2.83 -9.14 -3.59
N THR A 20 -2.36 -10.30 -3.17
CA THR A 20 -2.51 -10.82 -1.81
C THR A 20 -1.13 -11.13 -1.26
N PHE A 21 -0.78 -10.49 -0.14
CA PHE A 21 0.47 -10.66 0.59
C PHE A 21 0.19 -11.46 1.86
N TYR A 22 0.97 -12.53 2.08
CA TYR A 22 0.88 -13.40 3.25
C TYR A 22 2.03 -13.09 4.19
N ASP A 23 1.71 -13.12 5.49
CA ASP A 23 2.65 -12.91 6.58
C ASP A 23 3.52 -11.67 6.36
N ALA A 24 2.84 -10.53 6.16
CA ALA A 24 3.50 -9.24 5.99
C ALA A 24 3.66 -8.53 7.34
N TRP A 25 4.82 -7.91 7.56
CA TRP A 25 5.10 -7.11 8.75
C TRP A 25 5.76 -5.78 8.38
N PRO A 26 5.55 -4.73 9.19
CA PRO A 26 6.19 -3.44 8.98
C PRO A 26 7.70 -3.55 9.21
N SER A 27 8.48 -3.17 8.20
CA SER A 27 9.94 -3.10 8.30
C SER A 27 10.42 -1.70 8.64
N LYS A 28 9.72 -0.67 8.16
CA LYS A 28 10.12 0.73 8.33
C LYS A 28 8.91 1.65 8.23
N TYR A 29 8.95 2.72 9.02
CA TYR A 29 7.98 3.81 8.96
C TYR A 29 8.73 5.14 8.94
N VAL A 30 8.49 5.94 7.90
CA VAL A 30 9.15 7.23 7.69
C VAL A 30 8.08 8.28 7.45
N LEU A 31 8.20 9.38 8.20
CA LEU A 31 7.42 10.58 7.98
C LEU A 31 8.20 11.50 7.03
N SER A 32 7.48 12.13 6.11
CA SER A 32 8.06 13.26 5.37
C SER A 32 8.33 14.45 6.31
N ASP A 33 9.34 15.24 5.97
CA ASP A 33 9.80 16.34 6.80
C ASP A 33 8.74 17.44 6.94
N PHE A 34 8.66 18.04 8.13
CA PHE A 34 7.83 19.20 8.38
C PHE A 34 8.51 20.46 7.85
N ASN A 35 8.24 20.81 6.59
CA ASN A 35 8.72 22.05 5.97
C ASN A 35 7.66 23.15 6.08
N ALA A 36 7.94 24.22 6.83
CA ALA A 36 7.06 25.37 6.99
C ALA A 36 7.10 26.36 5.80
N SER A 37 8.08 26.21 4.90
CA SER A 37 8.25 27.08 3.73
C SER A 37 7.51 26.58 2.49
N GLU A 38 7.07 25.32 2.47
CA GLU A 38 6.42 24.70 1.32
C GLU A 38 5.02 24.21 1.69
N SER A 39 4.04 24.46 0.83
CA SER A 39 2.68 23.90 0.96
C SER A 39 2.61 22.53 0.30
N ALA A 40 3.20 21.53 0.96
CA ALA A 40 3.20 20.14 0.52
C ALA A 40 2.26 19.29 1.41
N VAL A 41 1.74 18.20 0.84
CA VAL A 41 1.00 17.20 1.61
C VAL A 41 2.00 16.35 2.36
N LEU A 42 1.79 16.19 3.67
CA LEU A 42 2.56 15.27 4.48
C LEU A 42 2.22 13.84 4.06
N ILE A 43 3.25 13.12 3.62
CA ILE A 43 3.17 11.70 3.23
C ILE A 43 3.83 10.87 4.33
N GLU A 44 3.12 9.83 4.74
CA GLU A 44 3.64 8.79 5.62
C GLU A 44 3.98 7.57 4.76
N THR A 45 5.23 7.12 4.82
CA THR A 45 5.69 5.97 4.07
C THR A 45 5.88 4.79 5.01
N LEU A 46 5.04 3.76 4.83
CA LEU A 46 5.15 2.48 5.51
C LEU A 46 5.70 1.43 4.54
N GLU A 47 6.85 0.85 4.87
CA GLU A 47 7.44 -0.27 4.14
C GLU A 47 7.06 -1.58 4.82
N LEU A 48 6.65 -2.56 4.00
CA LEU A 48 6.27 -3.89 4.45
C LEU A 48 7.21 -4.93 3.85
N ALA A 49 7.72 -5.82 4.68
CA ALA A 49 8.31 -7.08 4.24
C ALA A 49 7.23 -8.16 4.22
N TYR A 50 7.33 -9.12 3.30
CA TYR A 50 6.37 -10.22 3.15
C TYR A 50 7.10 -11.50 2.76
N GLU A 51 6.54 -12.65 3.13
CA GLU A 51 7.10 -13.96 2.76
C GLU A 51 6.36 -14.58 1.57
N GLY A 52 5.06 -14.36 1.46
CA GLY A 52 4.22 -14.93 0.40
C GLY A 52 3.52 -13.86 -0.44
N PHE A 53 3.45 -14.07 -1.74
CA PHE A 53 2.77 -13.17 -2.68
C PHE A 53 1.99 -13.94 -3.75
N LEU A 54 0.72 -13.57 -3.92
CA LEU A 54 -0.15 -14.08 -4.96
C LEU A 54 -0.79 -12.93 -5.73
N ARG A 55 -0.88 -13.09 -7.04
CA ARG A 55 -1.60 -12.17 -7.91
C ARG A 55 -2.68 -12.92 -8.68
N SER A 56 -3.93 -12.47 -8.58
CA SER A 56 -5.04 -12.93 -9.40
C SER A 56 -5.50 -11.85 -10.40
N LYS A 57 -6.13 -12.30 -11.49
CA LYS A 57 -6.62 -11.48 -12.59
C LYS A 57 -8.10 -11.17 -12.41
#